data_AF-A0AAE3JPN8-F1
#
_entry.id   AF-A0AAE3JPN8-F1
#
_cell.length_a   1.000
_cell.length_b   1.000
_cell.length_c   1.000
_cell.angle_alpha   90.00
_cell.angle_beta   90.00
_cell.angle_gamma   90.00
#
_symmetry.space_group_name_H-M   'P 1'
#
loop_
_entity.id
_entity.type
_entity.pdbx_description
1 polymer ?
#
loop_
_entity_poly.entity_id
_entity_poly.type
_entity_poly.pdbx_seq_one_letter_code
_entity_poly.pdbx_strand_id
1 'polypeptide(L)' 'MLKNINSIVRIFPDYEDKIDFLFQTDEDFRDLCKDYLLCASNVLEMKTEISNFSAQTREYEDLQRNLEQEILQMITRKE' A
#
# COMPACT_ATOMS: atom_id res chain seq x y z
N MET A 1 -10.90 -11.26 8.81
CA MET A 1 -10.13 -11.01 7.57
C MET A 1 -10.11 -9.49 7.29
N LEU A 2 -9.56 -8.68 8.22
CA LEU A 2 -9.69 -7.20 8.22
C LEU A 2 -8.39 -6.44 8.58
N LYS A 3 -7.28 -7.16 8.80
CA LYS A 3 -6.02 -6.52 9.24
C LYS A 3 -5.37 -5.69 8.13
N ASN A 4 -5.57 -6.07 6.87
CA ASN A 4 -4.90 -5.43 5.73
C ASN A 4 -5.52 -4.08 5.37
N ILE A 5 -6.85 -3.95 5.47
CA ILE A 5 -7.54 -2.71 5.09
C ILE A 5 -7.28 -1.56 6.07
N ASN A 6 -7.17 -1.87 7.37
CA ASN A 6 -6.92 -0.89 8.42
C ASN A 6 -5.59 -0.14 8.22
N SER A 7 -4.58 -0.81 7.67
CA SER A 7 -3.31 -0.16 7.37
C SER A 7 -3.47 0.88 6.26
N ILE A 8 -4.20 0.56 5.18
CA ILE A 8 -4.44 1.48 4.07
C ILE A 8 -5.32 2.66 4.51
N VAL A 9 -6.37 2.39 5.28
CA VAL A 9 -7.25 3.43 5.86
C VAL A 9 -6.46 4.39 6.75
N ARG A 10 -5.46 3.91 7.50
CA ARG A 10 -4.58 4.80 8.29
C ARG A 10 -3.72 5.72 7.44
N ILE A 11 -3.39 5.33 6.21
CA ILE A 11 -2.63 6.18 5.27
C ILE A 11 -3.55 7.18 4.58
N PHE A 12 -4.77 6.76 4.27
CA PHE A 12 -5.77 7.55 3.56
C PHE A 12 -7.08 7.66 4.37
N PRO A 13 -7.05 8.32 5.55
CA PRO A 13 -8.21 8.35 6.45
C PRO A 13 -9.41 9.09 5.85
N ASP A 14 -9.18 10.08 4.98
CA ASP A 14 -10.24 10.81 4.26
C ASP A 14 -11.01 9.95 3.26
N TYR A 15 -10.52 8.75 2.94
CA TYR A 15 -11.11 7.86 1.93
C TYR A 15 -11.59 6.53 2.52
N GLU A 16 -11.79 6.43 3.85
CA GLU A 16 -12.17 5.19 4.55
C GLU A 16 -13.35 4.47 3.88
N ASP A 17 -14.49 5.15 3.69
CA ASP A 17 -15.68 4.57 3.06
C ASP A 17 -15.41 4.08 1.62
N LYS A 18 -14.61 4.83 0.86
CA LYS A 18 -14.28 4.51 -0.53
C LYS A 18 -13.33 3.31 -0.60
N ILE A 19 -12.36 3.24 0.31
CA ILE A 19 -11.43 2.13 0.46
C ILE A 19 -12.19 0.87 0.86
N ASP A 20 -13.11 0.96 1.83
CA ASP A 20 -13.93 -0.18 2.23
C ASP A 20 -14.79 -0.69 1.08
N PHE A 21 -15.46 0.22 0.36
CA PHE A 21 -16.23 -0.12 -0.83
C PHE A 21 -15.37 -0.81 -1.90
N LEU A 22 -14.28 -0.18 -2.33
CA LEU A 22 -13.39 -0.74 -3.35
C LEU A 22 -12.78 -2.07 -2.91
N PHE A 23 -12.40 -2.19 -1.64
CA PHE A 23 -11.88 -3.45 -1.11
C PHE A 23 -12.93 -4.56 -1.09
N GLN A 24 -14.22 -4.25 -1.07
CA GLN A 24 -15.29 -5.26 -1.16
C GLN A 24 -15.71 -5.56 -2.60
N THR A 25 -15.68 -4.57 -3.49
CA THR A 25 -16.24 -4.66 -4.85
C THR A 25 -15.20 -4.89 -5.94
N ASP A 26 -13.96 -4.51 -5.71
CA ASP A 26 -12.88 -4.50 -6.70
C ASP A 26 -11.75 -5.45 -6.23
N GLU A 27 -11.55 -6.52 -7.00
CA GLU A 27 -10.52 -7.52 -6.72
C GLU A 27 -9.12 -6.98 -7.02
N ASP A 28 -8.98 -6.18 -8.09
CA ASP A 28 -7.71 -5.57 -8.49
C ASP A 28 -7.22 -4.59 -7.40
N PHE A 29 -8.13 -3.79 -6.84
CA PHE A 29 -7.81 -2.92 -5.70
C PHE A 29 -7.36 -3.73 -4.47
N ARG A 30 -8.00 -4.89 -4.24
CA ARG A 30 -7.67 -5.78 -3.13
C ARG A 30 -6.27 -6.36 -3.27
N ASP A 31 -5.89 -6.77 -4.47
CA ASP A 31 -4.56 -7.28 -4.77
C ASP A 31 -3.50 -6.18 -4.72
N LEU A 32 -3.80 -4.99 -5.26
CA LEU A 32 -2.94 -3.80 -5.13
C LEU A 32 -2.63 -3.47 -3.67
N CYS A 33 -3.65 -3.51 -2.79
CA CYS A 33 -3.46 -3.33 -1.36
C CYS A 33 -2.57 -4.41 -0.72
N LYS A 34 -2.66 -5.66 -1.18
CA LYS A 34 -1.78 -6.75 -0.68
C LYS A 34 -0.33 -6.52 -1.12
N ASP A 35 -0.12 -6.14 -2.38
CA ASP A 35 1.20 -5.86 -2.94
C ASP A 35 1.86 -4.70 -2.21
N TYR A 36 1.10 -3.63 -1.94
CA TYR A 36 1.57 -2.52 -1.13
C TYR A 36 2.03 -2.97 0.26
N LEU A 37 1.21 -3.76 0.96
CA LEU A 37 1.55 -4.21 2.32
C LEU A 37 2.75 -5.13 2.35
N LEU A 38 2.89 -6.01 1.35
CA LEU A 38 4.05 -6.87 1.20
C LEU A 38 5.32 -6.04 0.95
N CYS A 39 5.23 -5.06 0.05
CA CYS A 39 6.32 -4.13 -0.24
C CYS A 39 6.73 -3.34 1.03
N ALA A 40 5.76 -2.79 1.75
CA ALA A 40 5.99 -2.04 2.98
C ALA A 40 6.62 -2.90 4.08
N SER A 41 6.23 -4.18 4.21
CA SER A 41 6.85 -5.12 5.14
C SER A 41 8.30 -5.39 4.78
N ASN A 42 8.61 -5.63 3.50
CA ASN A 42 9.96 -5.86 3.02
C ASN A 42 10.86 -4.63 3.25
N VAL A 43 10.35 -3.42 2.96
CA VAL A 43 11.06 -2.16 3.24
C VAL A 43 11.36 -2.03 4.74
N LEU A 44 10.39 -2.35 5.60
CA LEU A 44 10.57 -2.26 7.04
C LEU A 44 11.62 -3.27 7.54
N GLU A 45 11.56 -4.52 7.08
CA GLU A 45 12.56 -5.54 7.42
C GLU A 45 13.96 -5.13 6.97
N MET A 46 14.11 -4.67 5.72
CA MET A 46 15.37 -4.15 5.18
C MET A 46 15.92 -2.95 5.96
N LYS A 47 15.05 -2.04 6.42
CA LYS A 47 15.45 -0.89 7.24
C LYS A 47 15.87 -1.29 8.66
N THR A 48 15.35 -2.40 9.17
CA THR A 48 15.65 -2.89 10.52
C THR A 48 17.00 -3.63 10.55
N GLU A 49 17.42 -4.23 9.44
CA GLU A 49 18.79 -4.70 9.23
C GLU A 49 19.75 -3.51 9.05
N ILE A 50 20.27 -2.99 10.17
CA ILE A 50 21.17 -1.82 10.32
C ILE A 50 22.38 -1.78 9.36
N SER A 51 22.73 -2.87 8.68
CA SER A 51 23.94 -2.96 7.86
C SER A 51 23.76 -2.78 6.35
N ASN A 52 22.54 -2.75 5.80
CA ASN A 52 22.36 -2.73 4.33
C ASN A 52 21.27 -1.76 3.86
N PHE A 53 21.47 -0.45 4.11
CA PHE A 53 20.81 0.58 3.29
C PHE A 53 21.42 0.51 1.88
N SER A 54 20.89 -0.40 1.07
CA SER A 54 21.40 -0.76 -0.25
C SER A 54 20.56 -0.12 -1.35
N ALA A 55 21.04 -0.20 -2.60
CA ALA A 55 20.26 0.21 -3.76
C ALA A 55 18.88 -0.49 -3.82
N GLN A 56 18.79 -1.75 -3.34
CA GLN A 56 17.52 -2.48 -3.27
C GLN A 56 16.51 -1.81 -2.34
N THR A 57 16.93 -1.28 -1.18
CA THR A 57 16.01 -0.57 -0.28
C THR A 57 15.36 0.61 -0.99
N ARG A 58 16.15 1.37 -1.77
CA ARG A 58 15.63 2.47 -2.59
C ARG A 58 14.64 2.00 -3.65
N GLU A 59 14.94 0.92 -4.36
CA GLU A 59 14.05 0.36 -5.37
C GLU A 59 12.70 -0.06 -4.77
N TYR A 60 12.71 -0.68 -3.59
CA TYR A 60 11.50 -1.04 -2.87
C TYR A 60 10.75 0.19 -2.32
N GLU A 61 11.45 1.24 -1.88
CA GLU A 61 10.81 2.50 -1.48
C GLU A 61 10.15 3.22 -2.67
N ASP A 62 10.80 3.22 -3.84
CA ASP A 62 10.22 3.77 -5.06
C ASP A 62 9.01 2.94 -5.52
N LEU A 63 9.09 1.61 -5.44
CA LEU A 63 7.95 0.72 -5.71
C LEU A 63 6.79 0.99 -4.74
N GLN A 64 7.08 1.13 -3.45
CA GLN A 64 6.08 1.45 -2.44
C GLN A 64 5.35 2.76 -2.78
N ARG A 65 6.08 3.80 -3.19
CA ARG A 65 5.50 5.08 -3.62
C ARG A 65 4.64 4.95 -4.87
N ASN A 66 5.06 4.15 -5.85
CA ASN A 66 4.26 3.90 -7.06
C ASN A 66 2.94 3.22 -6.69
N LEU A 67 2.98 2.21 -5.82
CA LEU A 67 1.78 1.53 -5.32
C LEU A 67 0.86 2.48 -4.55
N GLU A 68 1.40 3.40 -3.72
CA GLU A 68 0.60 4.43 -3.05
C GLU A 68 -0.09 5.37 -4.05
N GLN A 69 0.61 5.75 -5.12
CA GLN A 69 0.02 6.58 -6.17
C GLN A 69 -1.09 5.85 -6.93
N GLU A 70 -0.92 4.56 -7.23
CA GLU A 70 -1.96 3.76 -7.87
C GLU A 70 -3.19 3.60 -6.96
N ILE A 71 -2.99 3.31 -5.67
CA ILE A 71 -4.08 3.25 -4.68
C ILE A 71 -4.79 4.60 -4.63
N LEU A 72 -4.03 5.70 -4.53
CA LEU A 72 -4.60 7.05 -4.50
C LEU A 72 -5.38 7.34 -5.78
N GLN A 73 -4.89 6.95 -6.95
CA GLN A 73 -5.61 7.12 -8.21
C GLN A 73 -6.91 6.31 -8.23
N MET A 74 -6.94 5.08 -7.74
CA MET A 74 -8.16 4.29 -7.67
C MET A 74 -9.20 4.88 -6.72
N ILE A 75 -8.79 5.34 -5.53
CA ILE A 75 -9.74 5.91 -4.55
C ILE A 75 -10.20 7.32 -4.95
N THR A 76 -9.38 8.09 -5.65
CA THR A 76 -9.73 9.45 -6.13
C THR A 76 -10.40 9.46 -7.49
N ARG A 77 -10.42 8.33 -8.21
CA ARG A 77 -11.13 8.21 -9.48
C ARG A 77 -12.61 8.51 -9.25
N LYS A 78 -13.04 9.69 -9.69
CA LYS A 78 -14.46 10.01 -9.84
C LYS A 78 -14.95 9.28 -11.09
N GLU A 79 -15.87 8.34 -10.88
CA GLU A 79 -16.75 7.85 -11.94
C GLU A 79 -17.53 9.02 -12.56
#